data_AF-A0A5B7E191-F1
#
_entry.id   AF-A0A5B7E191-F1
#
_cell.length_a   1.000
_cell.length_b   1.000
_cell.length_c   1.000
_cell.angle_alpha   90.00
_cell.angle_beta   90.00
_cell.angle_gamma   90.00
#
_symmetry.space_group_name_H-M   'P 1'
#
loop_
_entity.id
_entity.type
_entity.pdbx_description
1 polymer ?
#
loop_
_entity_poly.entity_id
_entity_poly.type
_entity_poly.pdbx_seq_one_letter_code
_entity_poly.pdbx_strand_id
1 'polypeptide(L)' 'MCIVETKLREEIHVNFKEGYNSWTRDRKDRGGDGVLIMVCDNMVRTKCK' A
#
# COMPACT_ATOMS: atom_id res chain seq x y z
N MET A 1 4.34 -5.54 4.10
CA MET A 1 4.85 -4.32 4.76
C MET A 1 3.69 -3.35 4.93
N CYS A 2 3.57 -2.70 6.09
CA CYS A 2 2.52 -1.73 6.39
C CYS A 2 3.17 -0.39 6.75
N ILE A 3 2.74 0.68 6.11
CA ILE A 3 3.18 2.05 6.36
C ILE A 3 1.96 2.82 6.84
N VAL A 4 2.06 3.38 8.04
CA VAL A 4 1.02 4.20 8.66
C VAL A 4 1.41 5.67 8.61
N GLU A 5 0.41 6.55 8.73
CA GLU A 5 0.58 7.99 8.63
C GLU A 5 1.31 8.46 7.36
N THR A 6 0.89 7.92 6.21
CA THR A 6 1.53 8.17 4.92
C THR A 6 1.51 9.64 4.50
N LYS A 7 0.69 10.49 5.16
CA LYS A 7 0.51 11.93 4.89
C LYS A 7 0.22 12.24 3.42
N LEU A 8 -0.30 11.27 2.67
CA LEU A 8 -0.65 11.47 1.27
C LEU A 8 -1.87 12.39 1.20
N ARG A 9 -1.79 13.40 0.33
CA ARG A 9 -2.87 14.38 0.13
C ARG A 9 -3.79 14.01 -1.03
N GLU A 10 -3.31 13.18 -1.94
CA GLU A 10 -4.03 12.71 -3.12
C GLU A 10 -3.84 11.19 -3.26
N GLU A 11 -4.76 10.54 -3.97
CA GLU A 11 -4.66 9.12 -4.28
C GLU A 11 -3.50 8.91 -5.27
N ILE A 12 -2.31 8.64 -4.73
CA ILE A 12 -1.12 8.45 -5.55
C ILE A 12 -1.16 7.04 -6.12
N HIS A 13 -1.12 6.94 -7.45
CA HIS A 13 -0.86 5.67 -8.11
C HIS A 13 0.62 5.31 -7.92
N VAL A 14 0.95 4.72 -6.78
CA VAL A 14 2.32 4.35 -6.46
C VAL A 14 2.69 3.12 -7.29
N ASN A 15 3.47 3.32 -8.35
CA ASN A 15 4.00 2.23 -9.17
C ASN A 15 5.16 1.56 -8.41
N PHE A 16 4.84 0.65 -7.49
CA PHE A 16 5.85 -0.16 -6.83
C PHE A 16 6.54 -1.05 -7.87
N LYS A 17 7.82 -1.33 -7.65
CA LYS A 17 8.62 -2.24 -8.47
C LYS A 17 7.86 -3.58 -8.65
N GLU A 18 7.92 -4.18 -9.85
CA GLU A 18 7.26 -5.45 -10.18
C GLU A 18 7.38 -6.48 -9.05
N GLY A 19 6.25 -7.08 -8.67
CA GLY A 19 6.19 -8.10 -7.62
C GLY A 19 5.64 -7.62 -6.28
N TYR A 20 5.01 -6.44 -6.21
CA TYR A 20 4.27 -5.98 -5.03
C TYR A 20 2.88 -5.45 -5.40
N ASN A 21 1.85 -6.09 -4.86
CA ASN A 21 0.52 -5.52 -4.78
C ASN A 21 0.47 -4.45 -3.66
N SER A 22 -0.24 -3.36 -3.90
CA SER A 22 -0.46 -2.32 -2.91
C SER A 22 -1.94 -2.05 -2.67
N TRP A 23 -2.26 -1.71 -1.42
CA TRP A 23 -3.57 -1.22 -1.03
C TRP A 23 -3.38 0.03 -0.19
N THR A 24 -4.00 1.12 -0.61
CA THR A 24 -3.88 2.41 0.05
C THR A 24 -5.24 2.85 0.54
N ARG A 25 -5.28 3.36 1.76
CA ARG A 25 -6.46 4.01 2.33
C ARG A 25 -6.02 5.34 2.92
N ASP A 26 -6.19 6.39 2.14
CA ASP A 26 -5.97 7.76 2.59
C ASP A 26 -7.28 8.40 3.03
N ARG A 27 -7.26 9.13 4.14
CA ARG A 27 -8.37 10.00 4.54
C ARG A 27 -8.18 11.35 3.85
N LYS A 28 -9.00 11.63 2.84
CA LYS A 28 -9.06 12.97 2.22
C LYS A 28 -9.18 14.04 3.33
N ASP A 29 -8.40 15.11 3.17
CA ASP A 29 -8.44 16.33 3.97
C ASP A 29 -7.91 16.27 5.42
N ARG A 30 -7.32 15.14 5.88
CA ARG A 30 -6.77 15.04 7.25
C ARG A 30 -5.25 14.91 7.35
N GLY A 31 -4.51 15.10 6.26
CA GLY A 31 -3.07 15.42 6.28
C GLY A 31 -2.15 14.50 7.08
N GLY A 32 -2.54 13.24 7.32
CA GLY A 32 -1.76 12.35 8.20
C GLY A 32 -2.37 11.00 8.57
N ASP A 33 -3.62 10.70 8.24
CA ASP A 33 -4.29 9.44 8.67
C ASP A 33 -4.25 8.31 7.62
N GLY A 34 -3.36 8.39 6.64
CA GLY A 34 -3.29 7.42 5.55
C GLY A 34 -2.56 6.13 5.93
N VAL A 35 -3.02 5.01 5.39
CA VAL A 35 -2.36 3.70 5.53
C VAL A 35 -2.06 3.14 4.15
N LEU A 36 -0.84 2.67 3.96
CA LEU A 36 -0.39 1.96 2.76
C LEU A 36 0.07 0.55 3.16
N ILE A 37 -0.54 -0.45 2.55
CA ILE A 37 -0.18 -1.85 2.70
C ILE A 37 0.47 -2.31 1.39
N MET A 38 1.66 -2.88 1.48
CA MET A 38 2.36 -3.52 0.37
C MET A 38 2.51 -5.01 0.64
N VAL A 39 2.12 -5.84 -0.32
CA VAL A 39 2.16 -7.30 -0.25
C VAL A 39 3.02 -7.79 -1.40
N CYS A 40 4.08 -8.56 -1.09
CA CYS A 40 4.90 -9.16 -2.14
C CYS A 40 4.11 -10.25 -2.87
N ASP A 41 4.10 -10.21 -4.20
CA ASP A 41 3.37 -11.16 -5.06
C ASP A 41 3.90 -12.58 -4.92
N ASN A 42 5.18 -12.72 -4.58
CA ASN A 42 5.80 -14.01 -4.26
C ASN A 42 5.18 -14.65 -3.00
N MET A 43 4.58 -13.89 -2.09
CA MET A 43 3.82 -14.42 -0.95
C MET A 43 2.45 -14.98 -1.37
N VAL A 44 1.82 -14.42 -2.42
CA VAL A 44 0.55 -14.93 -2.96
C VAL A 44 0.79 -16.23 -3.75
N ARG A 45 1.89 -16.30 -4.51
CA ARG A 45 2.32 -17.53 -5.19
C ARG A 45 2.79 -18.64 -4.25
N THR A 46 3.20 -18.32 -3.03
CA THR A 46 3.63 -19.31 -2.02
C THR A 46 2.48 -19.84 -1.15
N LYS A 47 1.21 -19.49 -1.45
CA LYS A 47 0.08 -20.21 -0.84
C LYS A 47 -0.07 -21.62 -1.42
N CYS A 48 0.56 -22.53 -0.67
CA CYS A 48 0.06 -23.83 -0.20
C CYS A 48 -0.24 -24.89 -1.27
N LYS A 49 0.68 -25.86 -1.41
CA LYS A 49 0.26 -27.26 -1.56
C LYS A 49 -0.32 -27.77 -0.25
#